data_AF-A0A974BPM4-F1
#
_entry.id   AF-A0A974BPM4-F1
#
_cell.length_a   1.000
_cell.length_b   1.000
_cell.length_c   1.000
_cell.angle_alpha   90.00
_cell.angle_beta   90.00
_cell.angle_gamma   90.00
#
_symmetry.space_group_name_H-M   'P 1'
#
loop_
_entity.id
_entity.type
_entity.pdbx_description
1 polymer ?
#
loop_
_entity_poly.entity_id
_entity_poly.type
_entity_poly.pdbx_seq_one_letter_code
_entity_poly.pdbx_strand_id
1 'polypeptide(L)'
;MNDNFYPSVTWAVPVNDGNVSKLTGIHRDQSFTTWLVATNMATNDIIILHTIKWRMRLEIEVNPNMPLGQRAKLKEPFGQEQPQVLSKNEPIVPSALIKPNANDAQVLMWRPKSRQGEVVIPPRCR
;
A
#
# COMPACT_ATOMS: atom_id res chain seq x y z
N MET A 1 2.26 -19.34 -7.20
CA MET A 1 2.74 -17.93 -7.29
C MET A 1 2.30 -17.24 -6.02
N ASN A 2 3.23 -17.03 -5.09
CA ASN A 2 2.96 -16.52 -3.74
C ASN A 2 2.67 -15.02 -3.85
N ASP A 3 1.40 -14.62 -3.80
CA ASP A 3 0.97 -13.21 -3.72
C ASP A 3 1.17 -12.69 -2.28
N ASN A 4 2.36 -12.96 -1.73
CA ASN A 4 2.77 -12.35 -0.49
C ASN A 4 2.99 -10.88 -0.78
N PHE A 5 2.55 -10.03 0.15
CA PHE A 5 2.93 -8.62 0.19
C PHE A 5 4.46 -8.50 0.22
N TYR A 6 5.08 -8.41 -0.94
CA TYR A 6 6.38 -7.79 -1.12
C TYR A 6 6.09 -6.30 -1.37
N PRO A 7 6.80 -5.34 -0.77
CA PRO A 7 7.90 -5.53 0.17
C PRO A 7 7.38 -5.83 1.57
N SER A 8 7.97 -6.84 2.20
CA SER A 8 8.19 -6.78 3.65
C SER A 8 8.99 -5.51 3.93
N VAL A 9 8.51 -4.65 4.83
CA VAL A 9 9.29 -3.48 5.28
C VAL A 9 10.63 -3.98 5.80
N THR A 10 11.73 -3.59 5.14
CA THR A 10 13.06 -4.04 5.55
C THR A 10 13.54 -3.17 6.71
N TRP A 11 14.06 -3.82 7.76
CA TRP A 11 14.62 -3.12 8.92
C TRP A 11 15.94 -2.41 8.59
N ALA A 12 16.65 -2.90 7.58
CA ALA A 12 17.90 -2.34 7.08
C ALA A 12 17.69 -1.70 5.70
N VAL A 13 18.59 -0.77 5.35
CA VAL A 13 18.66 -0.18 4.02
C VAL A 13 19.27 -1.22 3.07
N PRO A 14 18.60 -1.62 1.97
CA PRO A 14 19.07 -2.70 1.09
C PRO A 14 20.45 -2.47 0.45
N VAL A 15 20.93 -1.22 0.39
CA VAL A 15 22.19 -0.82 -0.24
C VAL A 15 23.36 -0.66 0.74
N ASN A 16 23.27 -1.20 1.96
CA ASN A 16 24.29 -0.99 3.00
C ASN A 16 24.76 -2.33 3.60
N ASP A 17 26.07 -2.55 3.70
CA ASP A 17 26.69 -3.83 4.11
C ASP A 17 26.50 -4.22 5.60
N GLY A 18 25.80 -3.39 6.38
CA GLY A 18 25.61 -3.61 7.81
C GLY A 18 24.22 -4.15 8.15
N ASN A 19 24.16 -5.22 8.94
CA ASN A 19 22.91 -5.78 9.49
C ASN A 19 22.30 -4.94 10.64
N VAL A 20 22.45 -3.62 10.57
CA VAL A 20 21.98 -2.69 11.60
C VAL A 20 20.59 -2.20 11.23
N SER A 21 19.65 -2.33 12.16
CA SER A 21 18.30 -1.81 12.01
C SER A 21 18.31 -0.28 11.96
N LYS A 22 17.80 0.30 10.87
CA LYS A 22 17.73 1.76 10.63
C LYS A 22 16.30 2.27 10.42
N LEU A 23 15.30 1.38 10.42
CA LEU A 23 13.89 1.77 10.33
C LEU A 23 13.49 2.55 11.59
N THR A 24 13.08 3.80 11.39
CA THR A 24 12.66 4.70 12.48
C THR A 24 11.19 5.08 12.39
N GLY A 25 10.56 4.85 11.23
CA GLY A 25 9.13 5.04 11.08
C GLY A 25 8.59 4.49 9.76
N ILE A 26 7.27 4.32 9.71
CA ILE A 26 6.52 3.91 8.54
C ILE A 26 5.36 4.89 8.37
N HIS A 27 5.30 5.54 7.22
CA HIS A 27 4.16 6.35 6.80
C HIS A 27 3.43 5.62 5.67
N ARG A 28 2.15 5.33 5.88
CA ARG A 28 1.26 4.74 4.86
C ARG A 28 0.15 5.72 4.59
N ASP A 29 -0.15 5.92 3.32
CA ASP A 29 -1.28 6.69 2.85
C ASP A 29 -1.83 5.97 1.63
N GLN A 30 -3.00 5.35 1.79
CA GLN A 30 -3.55 4.44 0.80
C GLN A 30 -5.04 4.68 0.64
N SER A 31 -5.46 4.88 -0.60
CA SER A 31 -6.87 4.97 -0.98
C SER A 31 -7.37 3.63 -1.49
N PHE A 32 -8.61 3.31 -1.17
CA PHE A 32 -9.28 2.09 -1.59
C PHE A 32 -10.54 2.46 -2.36
N THR A 33 -10.79 1.74 -3.44
CA THR A 33 -12.05 1.79 -4.19
C THR A 33 -12.49 0.37 -4.44
N THR A 34 -13.72 0.05 -4.07
CA THR A 34 -14.32 -1.27 -4.23
C THR A 34 -15.65 -1.13 -4.96
N TRP A 35 -15.90 -2.05 -5.88
CA TRP A 35 -17.15 -2.11 -6.63
C TRP A 35 -17.88 -3.39 -6.27
N LEU A 36 -19.14 -3.27 -5.87
CA LEU A 36 -20.09 -4.37 -5.91
C LEU A 36 -20.66 -4.43 -7.32
N VAL A 37 -20.56 -5.59 -7.97
CA VAL A 37 -20.97 -5.77 -9.36
C VAL A 37 -21.88 -6.97 -9.52
N ALA A 38 -22.79 -6.90 -10.49
CA ALA A 38 -23.47 -8.06 -11.05
C ALA A 38 -22.84 -8.41 -12.38
N THR A 39 -22.47 -9.68 -12.56
CA THR A 39 -21.87 -10.18 -13.81
C THR A 39 -22.83 -11.12 -14.50
N ASN A 40 -23.12 -10.85 -15.77
CA ASN A 40 -23.81 -11.82 -16.61
C ASN A 40 -22.79 -12.88 -17.08
N MET A 41 -22.95 -14.12 -16.62
CA MET A 41 -22.00 -15.20 -16.93
C MET A 41 -22.04 -15.68 -18.38
N ALA A 42 -23.12 -15.40 -19.12
CA ALA A 42 -23.24 -15.76 -20.53
C ALA A 42 -22.55 -14.74 -21.45
N THR A 43 -22.66 -13.44 -21.13
CA THR A 43 -22.10 -12.35 -21.95
C THR A 43 -20.81 -11.75 -21.40
N ASN A 44 -20.48 -12.05 -20.13
CA ASN A 44 -19.45 -11.39 -19.31
C ASN A 44 -19.68 -9.88 -19.09
N ASP A 45 -20.91 -9.39 -19.29
CA ASP A 45 -21.24 -8.00 -18.99
C ASP A 45 -21.20 -7.74 -17.47
N ILE A 46 -20.60 -6.62 -17.08
CA ILE A 46 -20.46 -6.20 -15.68
C ILE A 46 -21.32 -4.95 -15.46
N ILE A 47 -22.25 -5.03 -14.51
CA ILE A 47 -23.08 -3.92 -14.07
C ILE A 47 -22.66 -3.51 -12.66
N ILE A 48 -22.34 -2.24 -12.46
CA ILE A 48 -21.95 -1.71 -11.15
C ILE A 48 -23.21 -1.45 -10.31
N LEU A 49 -23.32 -2.11 -9.17
CA LEU A 49 -24.40 -1.92 -8.20
C LEU A 49 -24.05 -0.81 -7.21
N HIS A 50 -22.85 -0.89 -6.62
CA HIS A 50 -22.36 0.11 -5.66
C HIS A 50 -20.86 0.35 -5.81
N THR A 51 -20.44 1.59 -5.60
CA THR A 51 -19.04 1.96 -5.38
C THR A 51 -18.83 2.33 -3.91
N ILE A 52 -17.78 1.79 -3.29
CA ILE A 52 -17.39 2.04 -1.90
C ILE A 52 -15.97 2.60 -1.89
N LYS A 53 -15.73 3.68 -1.13
CA LYS A 53 -14.40 4.31 -0.99
C LYS A 53 -14.04 4.59 0.45
N TRP A 54 -12.74 4.50 0.73
CA TRP A 54 -12.13 5.01 1.96
C TRP A 54 -10.64 5.25 1.74
N ARG A 55 -10.02 5.95 2.69
CA ARG A 55 -8.59 6.20 2.72
C ARG A 55 -8.04 5.83 4.09
N MET A 56 -6.95 5.08 4.09
CA MET A 56 -6.22 4.71 5.29
C MET A 56 -4.93 5.53 5.35
N ARG A 57 -4.67 6.14 6.50
CA ARG A 57 -3.41 6.83 6.79
C ARG A 57 -2.83 6.26 8.08
N LEU A 58 -1.56 5.89 8.08
CA LEU A 58 -0.88 5.36 9.27
C LEU A 58 0.49 5.99 9.40
N GLU A 59 0.80 6.48 10.60
CA GLU A 59 2.15 6.81 11.01
C GLU A 59 2.57 5.90 12.16
N ILE A 60 3.57 5.07 11.93
CA ILE A 60 4.12 4.15 12.91
C ILE A 60 5.53 4.62 13.24
N GLU A 61 5.77 4.99 14.49
CA GLU A 61 7.12 5.23 15.01
C GLU A 61 7.77 3.88 15.33
N VAL A 62 9.05 3.73 14.97
CA VAL A 62 9.82 2.51 15.21
C VAL A 62 11.10 2.86 15.98
N ASN A 63 11.27 2.29 17.18
CA ASN A 63 12.49 2.39 17.94
C ASN A 63 13.21 1.01 17.96
N PRO A 64 14.30 0.84 17.20
CA PRO A 64 15.00 -0.45 17.12
C PRO A 64 15.67 -0.87 18.43
N ASN A 65 15.90 0.06 19.36
CA ASN A 65 16.55 -0.21 20.65
C ASN A 65 15.59 -0.78 21.71
N MET A 66 14.29 -0.77 21.45
CA MET A 66 13.30 -1.35 22.35
C MET A 66 13.23 -2.88 22.23
N PRO A 67 12.76 -3.60 23.27
CA PRO A 67 12.52 -5.04 23.20
C PRO A 67 11.53 -5.43 22.10
N LEU A 68 11.63 -6.67 21.60
CA LEU A 68 10.66 -7.22 20.66
C LEU A 68 9.23 -7.11 21.24
N GLY A 69 8.27 -6.76 20.37
CA GLY A 69 6.89 -6.47 20.78
C GLY A 69 6.66 -5.04 21.30
N GLN A 70 7.71 -4.25 21.55
CA GLN A 70 7.60 -2.87 22.07
C GLN A 70 8.27 -1.83 21.16
N ARG A 71 8.70 -2.23 19.96
CA ARG A 71 9.46 -1.36 19.03
C ARG A 71 8.58 -0.39 18.26
N ALA A 72 7.29 -0.68 18.10
CA ALA A 72 6.41 0.08 17.22
C ALA A 72 5.30 0.75 18.02
N LYS A 73 5.01 2.00 17.71
CA LYS A 73 3.88 2.75 18.27
C LYS A 73 3.14 3.48 17.14
N LEU A 74 1.82 3.31 17.06
CA LEU A 74 0.98 4.11 16.18
C LEU A 74 0.93 5.55 16.74
N LYS A 75 1.21 6.54 15.90
CA LYS A 75 1.16 7.97 16.23
C LYS A 75 -0.18 8.56 15.81
N GLU A 76 -0.38 8.80 14.52
CA GLU A 76 -1.60 9.40 13.98
C GLU A 76 -1.86 8.88 12.56
N PRO A 77 -3.08 9.03 12.01
CA PRO A 77 -4.30 9.30 12.74
C PRO A 77 -4.76 8.08 13.56
N PHE A 78 -5.24 8.31 14.78
CA PHE A 78 -5.86 7.25 15.58
C PHE A 78 -7.22 6.77 15.01
N GLY A 79 -7.92 7.63 14.27
CA GLY A 79 -9.17 7.32 13.56
C GLY A 79 -8.95 7.16 12.06
N GLN A 80 -9.53 6.13 11.46
CA GLN A 80 -9.49 5.92 10.00
C GLN A 80 -10.80 6.36 9.36
N GLU A 81 -10.72 6.87 8.13
CA GLU A 81 -11.91 7.15 7.33
C GLU A 81 -12.68 5.85 7.10
N GLN A 82 -13.96 5.84 7.50
CA GLN A 82 -14.80 4.66 7.33
C GLN A 82 -15.17 4.48 5.85
N PRO A 83 -15.32 3.23 5.37
CA PRO A 83 -15.89 2.96 4.06
C PRO A 83 -17.23 3.64 3.85
N GLN A 84 -17.34 4.41 2.76
CA GLN A 84 -18.57 5.08 2.36
C GLN A 84 -19.07 4.52 1.04
N VAL A 85 -20.35 4.13 1.01
CA VAL A 85 -21.07 3.85 -0.23
C VAL A 85 -21.34 5.18 -0.92
N LEU A 86 -20.88 5.34 -2.16
CA LEU A 86 -21.08 6.57 -2.92
C LEU A 86 -22.53 6.68 -3.39
N SER A 87 -23.02 7.92 -3.45
CA SER A 87 -24.34 8.23 -4.02
C SER A 87 -24.41 8.00 -5.53
N LYS A 88 -23.26 8.05 -6.21
CA LYS A 88 -23.11 7.79 -7.64
C LYS A 88 -21.96 6.81 -7.85
N ASN A 89 -22.23 5.77 -8.63
CA ASN A 89 -21.21 4.80 -9.00
C ASN A 89 -20.15 5.42 -9.91
N GLU A 90 -18.90 5.06 -9.66
CA GLU A 90 -17.76 5.41 -10.50
C GLU A 90 -17.37 4.24 -11.39
N PRO A 91 -16.82 4.47 -12.60
CA PRO A 91 -16.41 3.40 -13.50
C PRO A 91 -15.29 2.54 -12.89
N ILE A 92 -15.30 1.24 -13.21
CA ILE A 92 -14.21 0.34 -12.84
C ILE A 92 -13.00 0.67 -13.69
N VAL A 93 -11.86 0.94 -13.04
CA VAL A 93 -10.59 1.13 -13.76
C VAL A 93 -10.12 -0.21 -14.34
N PRO A 94 -9.57 -0.27 -15.57
CA PRO A 94 -9.16 -1.54 -16.19
C PRO A 94 -8.17 -2.35 -15.34
N SER A 95 -7.32 -1.67 -14.56
CA SER A 95 -6.36 -2.30 -13.64
C SER A 95 -7.02 -3.07 -12.48
N ALA A 96 -8.31 -2.85 -12.21
CA ALA A 96 -9.05 -3.59 -11.19
C ALA A 96 -9.68 -4.90 -11.73
N LEU A 97 -9.73 -5.08 -13.05
CA LEU A 97 -10.29 -6.29 -13.69
C LEU A 97 -9.26 -7.39 -13.95
N ILE A 98 -7.99 -7.07 -13.74
CA ILE A 98 -6.86 -7.98 -13.88
C ILE A 98 -6.46 -8.52 -12.50
N LYS A 99 -5.78 -9.68 -12.50
CA LYS A 99 -5.20 -10.21 -11.26
C LYS A 99 -4.33 -9.14 -10.58
N PRO A 100 -4.53 -8.87 -9.27
CA PRO A 100 -3.69 -7.93 -8.56
C PRO A 100 -2.23 -8.36 -8.67
N ASN A 101 -1.35 -7.40 -8.91
CA ASN A 101 0.07 -7.58 -8.74
C ASN A 101 0.60 -6.41 -7.92
N ALA A 102 0.52 -6.54 -6.60
CA ALA A 102 0.97 -5.52 -5.66
C ALA A 102 2.43 -5.12 -5.95
N ASN A 103 3.25 -6.07 -6.39
CA ASN A 103 4.67 -5.88 -6.67
C ASN A 103 4.92 -5.05 -7.94
N ASP A 104 4.00 -5.07 -8.92
CA ASP A 104 4.14 -4.25 -10.13
C ASP A 104 3.83 -2.78 -9.85
N ALA A 105 2.96 -2.49 -8.88
CA ALA A 105 2.54 -1.14 -8.52
C ALA A 105 3.47 -0.44 -7.50
N GLN A 106 4.60 -1.06 -7.16
CA GLN A 106 5.50 -0.59 -6.10
C GLN A 106 6.74 0.10 -6.65
N VAL A 107 7.11 1.17 -5.96
CA VAL A 107 8.39 1.86 -6.16
C VAL A 107 9.10 1.91 -4.82
N LEU A 108 10.32 1.38 -4.76
CA LEU A 108 11.19 1.60 -3.61
C LEU A 108 12.09 2.80 -3.93
N MET A 109 11.93 3.88 -3.17
CA MET A 109 12.76 5.07 -3.30
C MET A 109 13.61 5.26 -2.06
N TRP A 110 14.92 5.38 -2.24
CA TRP A 110 15.85 5.76 -1.19
C TRP A 110 16.03 7.27 -1.20
N ARG A 111 15.70 7.94 -0.10
CA ARG A 111 15.85 9.40 0.04
C ARG A 111 16.82 9.73 1.17
N PRO A 112 18.13 9.90 0.89
CA PRO A 112 19.11 10.29 1.90
C PRO A 112 18.92 11.75 2.33
N LYS A 113 19.38 12.12 3.53
CA LYS A 113 19.26 13.49 4.07
C LYS A 113 20.04 14.54 3.26
N SER A 114 21.13 14.15 2.61
CA SER A 114 22.11 15.07 2.00
C SER A 114 22.27 14.93 0.49
N ARG A 115 21.53 14.01 -0.16
CA ARG A 115 21.58 13.80 -1.61
C ARG A 115 20.17 13.68 -2.18
N GLN A 116 20.05 13.81 -3.49
CA GLN A 116 18.80 13.58 -4.19
C GLN A 116 18.35 12.13 -4.01
N GLY A 117 17.04 11.93 -3.89
CA GLY A 117 16.46 10.59 -3.78
C GLY A 117 16.67 9.78 -5.05
N GLU A 118 16.92 8.49 -4.88
CA GLU A 118 17.13 7.53 -5.96
C GLU A 118 16.04 6.45 -5.94
N VAL A 119 15.57 6.06 -7.12
CA VAL A 119 14.68 4.92 -7.28
C VAL A 119 15.51 3.65 -7.22
N VAL A 120 15.39 2.90 -6.13
CA VAL A 120 16.10 1.63 -5.92
C VAL A 120 15.38 0.48 -6.62
N ILE A 121 14.05 0.51 -6.62
CA ILE A 121 13.23 -0.43 -7.39
C ILE A 121 12.24 0.41 -8.21
N PRO A 122 12.37 0.42 -9.55
CA PRO A 122 11.44 1.15 -10.41
C PRO A 122 10.07 0.47 -10.41
N PRO A 123 8.99 1.23 -10.67
CA PRO A 123 7.70 0.60 -10.93
C PRO A 123 7.84 -0.27 -12.18
N ARG A 124 7.19 -1.44 -12.19
CA ARG A 124 6.96 -2.12 -13.46
C ARG A 124 5.81 -1.40 -14.15
N CYS A 125 6.16 -0.37 -14.93
CA CYS A 125 5.22 0.26 -15.85
C CYS A 125 4.55 -0.85 -16.67
N ARG A 126 3.21 -0.81 -16.75
CA ARG A 126 2.47 -1.50 -17.78
C ARG A 126 2.31 -0.58 -18.98
#